data_AF-A0A812JXB7-F1
#
_entry.id   AF-A0A812JXB7-F1
#
_cell.length_a   1.000
_cell.length_b   1.000
_cell.length_c   1.000
_cell.angle_alpha   90.00
_cell.angle_beta   90.00
_cell.angle_gamma   90.00
#
_symmetry.space_group_name_H-M   'P 1'
#
loop_
_entity.id
_entity.type
_entity.pdbx_description
1 polymer ?
#
loop_
_entity_poly.entity_id
_entity_poly.type
_entity_poly.pdbx_seq_one_letter_code
_entity_poly.pdbx_strand_id
1 'polypeptide(L)'
;PLPDGPLPLAGKREDLYFPTGASLGLKLRNGAGALEAKRRLRRSKEGVELWVKTLHEGCTAASSHGPRLELAAAKELELAPEEVESIGTAELPMLVRCRKSRRITDFGEEVDCVFIAETDMSVVLAERYQSISVESPRLEDIGPIVQQLGPVPEGAIVAGYPAIVQAVADRANSGLGYETSVAVLRAGASVIFACRNEKKATAAMKAAAAAAGFAAGQRYFLQGSCW
;
A
#
# COMPACT_ATOMS: atom_id res chain seq x y z
N PRO A 1 -11.65 -3.53 -11.64
CA PRO A 1 -11.03 -3.60 -12.98
C PRO A 1 -10.22 -2.34 -13.26
N LEU A 2 -8.98 -2.48 -13.74
CA LEU A 2 -8.20 -1.34 -14.21
C LEU A 2 -8.94 -0.71 -15.41
N PRO A 3 -8.96 0.63 -15.53
CA PRO A 3 -9.61 1.28 -16.66
C PRO A 3 -8.89 0.92 -17.97
N ASP A 4 -9.66 0.74 -19.05
CA ASP A 4 -9.10 0.60 -20.40
C ASP A 4 -8.40 1.91 -20.81
N GLY A 5 -7.18 1.80 -21.34
CA GLY A 5 -6.34 2.93 -21.74
C GLY A 5 -5.14 3.19 -20.80
N PRO A 6 -4.34 4.24 -21.06
CA PRO A 6 -3.19 4.56 -20.22
C PRO A 6 -3.65 4.92 -18.81
N LEU A 7 -2.99 4.37 -17.78
CA LEU A 7 -3.26 4.72 -16.39
C LEU A 7 -3.15 6.24 -16.20
N PRO A 8 -4.07 6.88 -15.44
CA PRO A 8 -4.09 8.33 -15.33
C PRO A 8 -2.78 8.91 -14.80
N LEU A 9 -2.52 10.18 -15.14
CA LEU A 9 -1.33 10.93 -14.72
C LEU A 9 0.00 10.37 -15.25
N ALA A 10 -0.01 9.63 -16.37
CA ALA A 10 1.21 9.24 -17.07
C ALA A 10 2.08 10.48 -17.39
N GLY A 11 3.40 10.36 -17.17
CA GLY A 11 4.37 11.44 -17.37
C GLY A 11 4.38 12.52 -16.28
N LYS A 12 3.53 12.43 -15.25
CA LYS A 12 3.64 13.27 -14.05
C LYS A 12 4.69 12.71 -13.08
N ARG A 13 5.01 13.49 -12.03
CA ARG A 13 5.92 13.05 -10.96
C ARG A 13 5.43 11.71 -10.40
N GLU A 14 6.38 10.81 -10.20
CA GLU A 14 6.15 9.47 -9.71
C GLU A 14 6.99 9.25 -8.45
N ASP A 15 6.38 8.91 -7.32
CA ASP A 15 7.13 8.48 -6.15
C ASP A 15 6.87 6.98 -5.96
N LEU A 16 7.89 6.20 -5.62
CA LEU A 16 7.77 4.79 -5.29
C LEU A 16 7.80 4.63 -3.79
N TYR A 17 6.79 3.98 -3.21
CA TYR A 17 6.67 3.78 -1.77
C TYR A 17 6.90 2.32 -1.38
N PHE A 18 7.54 2.12 -0.23
CA PHE A 18 7.62 0.84 0.46
C PHE A 18 6.60 0.86 1.61
N PRO A 19 5.54 0.04 1.56
CA PRO A 19 4.56 -0.03 2.64
C PRO A 19 5.22 -0.54 3.93
N THR A 20 5.19 0.29 4.97
CA THR A 20 5.82 0.01 6.28
C THR A 20 4.93 0.44 7.44
N GLY A 21 3.61 0.38 7.25
CA GLY A 21 2.63 0.79 8.26
C GLY A 21 2.31 2.29 8.26
N ALA A 22 1.56 2.71 9.29
CA ALA A 22 1.01 4.07 9.40
C ALA A 22 1.94 5.06 10.15
N SER A 23 2.99 4.59 10.81
CA SER A 23 3.92 5.40 11.61
C SER A 23 5.22 5.76 10.89
N LEU A 24 5.52 5.07 9.78
CA LEU A 24 6.72 5.28 8.99
C LEU A 24 6.36 5.18 7.52
N GLY A 25 6.76 6.18 6.74
CA GLY A 25 6.64 6.18 5.29
C GLY A 25 8.00 6.19 4.65
N LEU A 26 8.28 5.19 3.83
CA LEU A 26 9.50 5.10 3.05
C LEU A 26 9.19 5.32 1.58
N LYS A 27 9.99 6.15 0.90
CA LYS A 27 9.84 6.34 -0.55
C LYS A 27 11.11 6.73 -1.27
N LEU A 28 11.14 6.42 -2.56
CA LEU A 28 12.07 6.98 -3.54
C LEU A 28 11.35 8.00 -4.41
N ARG A 29 11.98 9.15 -4.61
CA ARG A 29 11.48 10.17 -5.52
C ARG A 29 11.83 9.78 -6.95
N ASN A 30 10.84 9.71 -7.84
CA ASN A 30 11.02 9.20 -9.21
C ASN A 30 11.64 7.80 -9.26
N GLY A 31 11.40 6.98 -8.23
CA GLY A 31 11.89 5.61 -8.14
C GLY A 31 13.40 5.45 -7.95
N ALA A 32 14.15 6.52 -7.69
CA ALA A 32 15.60 6.48 -7.55
C ALA A 32 16.14 7.48 -6.50
N GLY A 33 17.45 7.41 -6.25
CA GLY A 33 18.17 8.33 -5.38
C GLY A 33 18.08 7.98 -3.89
N ALA A 34 18.21 8.98 -3.03
CA ALA A 34 18.12 8.81 -1.58
C ALA A 34 16.72 8.39 -1.15
N LEU A 35 16.66 7.46 -0.21
CA LEU A 35 15.43 7.04 0.44
C LEU A 35 14.94 8.16 1.37
N GLU A 36 13.73 8.67 1.11
CA GLU A 36 13.04 9.56 2.05
C GLU A 36 12.33 8.71 3.10
N ALA A 37 12.75 8.84 4.36
CA ALA A 37 12.07 8.23 5.50
C ALA A 37 11.31 9.32 6.26
N LYS A 38 9.98 9.18 6.36
CA LYS A 38 9.10 10.05 7.16
C LYS A 38 8.60 9.28 8.37
N ARG A 39 9.04 9.65 9.57
CA ARG A 39 8.58 9.05 10.83
C ARG A 39 7.57 9.95 11.52
N ARG A 40 6.45 9.39 11.95
CA ARG A 40 5.47 10.11 12.77
C ARG A 40 5.95 10.13 14.21
N LEU A 41 6.16 11.33 14.75
CA LEU A 41 6.55 11.49 16.16
C LEU A 41 5.34 11.56 17.09
N ARG A 42 4.28 12.23 16.65
CA ARG A 42 3.07 12.44 17.46
C ARG A 42 1.83 12.45 16.59
N ARG A 43 0.70 12.09 17.20
CA ARG A 43 -0.64 12.22 16.62
C ARG A 43 -1.57 12.78 17.69
N SER A 44 -2.33 13.83 17.35
CA SER A 44 -3.37 14.38 18.22
C SER A 44 -4.63 13.50 18.19
N LYS A 45 -5.60 13.75 19.09
CA LYS A 45 -6.88 13.02 19.10
C LYS A 45 -7.71 13.31 17.84
N GLU A 46 -7.55 14.51 17.30
CA GLU A 46 -8.20 15.03 16.09
C GLU A 46 -7.53 14.51 14.82
N GLY A 47 -6.47 13.70 14.94
CA GLY A 47 -5.80 13.05 13.82
C GLY A 47 -4.69 13.89 13.18
N VAL A 48 -4.31 15.04 13.76
CA VAL A 48 -3.17 15.84 13.29
C VAL A 48 -1.86 15.13 13.60
N GLU A 49 -0.94 15.08 12.66
CA GLU A 49 0.30 14.31 12.77
C GLU A 49 1.55 15.18 12.65
N LEU A 50 2.51 14.99 13.56
CA LEU A 50 3.84 15.56 13.47
C LEU A 50 4.79 14.56 12.85
N TRP A 51 5.42 14.92 11.72
CA TRP A 51 6.32 14.06 10.96
C TRP A 51 7.73 14.65 10.92
N VAL A 52 8.74 13.79 11.06
CA VAL A 52 10.15 14.12 10.78
C VAL A 52 10.60 13.38 9.54
N LYS A 53 11.30 14.09 8.66
CA LYS A 53 11.83 13.55 7.41
C LYS A 53 13.35 13.46 7.48
N THR A 54 13.89 12.30 7.14
CA THR A 54 15.32 12.05 6.94
C THR A 54 15.57 11.52 5.53
N LEU A 55 16.82 11.64 5.07
CA LEU A 55 17.27 11.16 3.77
C LEU A 55 18.43 10.19 4.00
N HIS A 56 18.37 9.04 3.34
CA HIS A 56 19.38 7.98 3.50
C HIS A 56 19.85 7.50 2.13
N GLU A 57 21.17 7.48 1.93
CA GLU A 57 21.80 7.01 0.69
C GLU A 57 22.18 5.53 0.78
N GLY A 58 22.22 4.84 -0.35
CA GLY A 58 22.65 3.42 -0.40
C GLY A 58 21.70 2.43 0.28
N CYS A 59 20.49 2.85 0.64
CA CYS A 59 19.52 1.98 1.30
C CYS A 59 18.74 1.05 0.37
N THR A 60 18.94 1.15 -0.94
CA THR A 60 18.20 0.38 -1.92
C THR A 60 19.12 -0.29 -2.94
N ALA A 61 18.72 -1.47 -3.39
CA ALA A 61 19.35 -2.19 -4.49
C ALA A 61 18.39 -2.35 -5.66
N ALA A 62 18.95 -2.38 -6.87
CA ALA A 62 18.19 -2.70 -8.06
C ALA A 62 17.80 -4.19 -8.08
N SER A 63 16.59 -4.50 -8.55
CA SER A 63 16.16 -5.86 -8.87
C SER A 63 15.40 -5.87 -10.20
N SER A 64 15.16 -7.05 -10.76
CA SER A 64 14.33 -7.22 -11.95
C SER A 64 12.91 -6.67 -11.79
N HIS A 65 12.45 -6.49 -10.55
CA HIS A 65 11.09 -6.09 -10.19
C HIS A 65 11.03 -4.67 -9.60
N GLY A 66 12.08 -3.86 -9.82
CA GLY A 66 12.22 -2.52 -9.24
C GLY A 66 13.17 -2.47 -8.05
N PRO A 67 13.35 -1.28 -7.44
CA PRO A 67 14.24 -1.13 -6.31
C PRO A 67 13.69 -1.85 -5.07
N ARG A 68 14.58 -2.46 -4.30
CA ARG A 68 14.29 -3.13 -3.03
C ARG A 68 15.02 -2.41 -1.90
N LEU A 69 14.42 -2.37 -0.71
CA LEU A 69 15.11 -1.87 0.48
C LEU A 69 16.09 -2.93 0.98
N GLU A 70 17.30 -2.52 1.30
CA GLU A 70 18.33 -3.41 1.84
C GLU A 70 18.08 -3.71 3.32
N LEU A 71 18.31 -4.96 3.74
CA LEU A 71 18.08 -5.39 5.13
C LEU A 71 18.95 -4.62 6.13
N ALA A 72 20.17 -4.25 5.75
CA ALA A 72 21.04 -3.42 6.59
C ALA A 72 20.45 -2.03 6.82
N ALA A 73 19.89 -1.42 5.77
CA ALA A 73 19.21 -0.13 5.87
C ALA A 73 17.92 -0.23 6.70
N ALA A 74 17.20 -1.35 6.60
CA ALA A 74 16.01 -1.58 7.41
C ALA A 74 16.31 -1.57 8.92
N LYS A 75 17.46 -2.13 9.32
CA LYS A 75 17.94 -2.08 10.72
C LYS A 75 18.29 -0.67 11.17
N GLU A 76 18.95 0.12 10.31
CA GLU A 76 19.28 1.52 10.59
C GLU A 76 18.02 2.39 10.75
N LEU A 77 16.96 2.05 10.01
CA LEU A 77 15.64 2.67 10.14
C LEU A 77 14.84 2.15 11.34
N GLU A 78 15.41 1.28 12.18
CA GLU A 78 14.76 0.69 13.36
C GLU A 78 13.38 0.10 13.03
N LEU A 79 13.27 -0.57 11.89
CA LEU A 79 12.04 -1.24 11.50
C LEU A 79 11.77 -2.45 12.40
N ALA A 80 10.53 -2.63 12.81
CA ALA A 80 10.11 -3.83 13.53
C ALA A 80 10.27 -5.08 12.63
N PRO A 81 10.53 -6.28 13.19
CA PRO A 81 10.73 -7.50 12.41
C PRO A 81 9.62 -7.77 11.38
N GLU A 82 8.36 -7.51 11.75
CA GLU A 82 7.21 -7.61 10.87
C GLU A 82 7.20 -6.58 9.73
N GLU A 83 7.72 -5.38 9.96
CA GLU A 83 7.87 -4.35 8.93
C GLU A 83 9.00 -4.74 7.97
N VAL A 84 10.11 -5.28 8.50
CA VAL A 84 11.20 -5.86 7.71
C VAL A 84 10.71 -7.02 6.85
N GLU A 85 9.87 -7.89 7.42
CA GLU A 85 9.26 -9.02 6.70
C GLU A 85 8.29 -8.54 5.61
N SER A 86 7.51 -7.49 5.85
CA SER A 86 6.64 -6.86 4.83
C SER A 86 7.40 -6.19 3.69
N ILE A 87 8.65 -5.79 3.93
CA ILE A 87 9.57 -5.24 2.93
C ILE A 87 10.25 -6.38 2.12
N GLY A 88 10.30 -7.59 2.68
CA GLY A 88 10.49 -8.85 1.97
C GLY A 88 11.84 -9.53 2.19
N THR A 89 11.80 -10.79 2.64
CA THR A 89 12.87 -11.80 2.49
C THR A 89 12.45 -12.98 1.59
N ALA A 90 11.20 -13.04 1.14
CA ALA A 90 10.70 -13.99 0.14
C ALA A 90 9.64 -13.31 -0.74
N GLU A 91 9.66 -13.58 -2.04
CA GLU A 91 8.72 -13.08 -3.08
C GLU A 91 7.27 -13.04 -2.52
N LEU A 92 6.65 -11.91 -2.17
CA LEU A 92 6.41 -10.66 -2.89
C LEU A 92 6.18 -9.48 -1.91
N PRO A 93 7.04 -8.46 -1.85
CA PRO A 93 6.74 -7.20 -1.18
C PRO A 93 6.03 -6.27 -2.17
N MET A 94 4.73 -6.04 -1.97
CA MET A 94 3.92 -5.13 -2.77
C MET A 94 4.59 -3.74 -2.86
N LEU A 95 4.89 -3.28 -4.08
CA LEU A 95 5.32 -1.90 -4.30
C LEU A 95 4.12 -1.03 -4.58
N VAL A 96 4.14 0.21 -4.06
CA VAL A 96 3.09 1.19 -4.35
C VAL A 96 3.68 2.39 -5.05
N ARG A 97 3.33 2.55 -6.32
CA ARG A 97 3.71 3.69 -7.15
C ARG A 97 2.65 4.77 -7.04
N CYS A 98 3.06 6.00 -6.78
CA CYS A 98 2.17 7.14 -6.65
C CYS A 98 2.49 8.17 -7.74
N ARG A 99 1.62 8.26 -8.74
CA ARG A 99 1.64 9.33 -9.75
C ARG A 99 0.84 10.51 -9.24
N LYS A 100 1.37 11.72 -9.37
CA LYS A 100 0.70 12.90 -8.80
C LYS A 100 0.89 14.18 -9.58
N SER A 101 -0.20 14.91 -9.69
CA SER A 101 -0.26 16.30 -10.12
C SER A 101 -0.59 17.17 -8.91
N ARG A 102 0.25 18.15 -8.62
CA ARG A 102 0.17 18.95 -7.40
C ARG A 102 -0.11 20.40 -7.73
N ARG A 103 -0.90 21.06 -6.90
CA ARG A 103 -1.02 22.51 -6.80
C ARG A 103 -0.61 22.92 -5.40
N ILE A 104 0.44 23.74 -5.29
CA ILE A 104 0.85 24.32 -4.01
C ILE A 104 -0.16 25.39 -3.61
N THR A 105 -0.53 25.40 -2.33
CA THR A 105 -1.42 26.38 -1.73
C THR A 105 -0.66 27.14 -0.63
N ASP A 106 -1.29 28.17 -0.06
CA ASP A 106 -0.70 28.97 1.02
C ASP A 106 -0.38 28.13 2.28
N PHE A 107 -1.04 26.98 2.43
CA PHE A 107 -0.95 26.15 3.63
C PHE A 107 -0.55 24.70 3.37
N GLY A 108 -0.14 24.35 2.15
CA GLY A 108 0.27 22.99 1.80
C GLY A 108 0.10 22.66 0.32
N GLU A 109 -0.57 21.53 0.03
CA GLU A 109 -0.76 21.06 -1.33
C GLU A 109 -2.12 20.41 -1.57
N GLU A 110 -2.70 20.70 -2.74
CA GLU A 110 -3.77 19.91 -3.32
C GLU A 110 -3.20 18.97 -4.36
N VAL A 111 -3.58 17.70 -4.30
CA VAL A 111 -2.97 16.63 -5.06
C VAL A 111 -4.03 15.74 -5.67
N ASP A 112 -4.03 15.69 -7.01
CA ASP A 112 -4.65 14.61 -7.76
C ASP A 112 -3.61 13.50 -7.90
N CYS A 113 -3.86 12.35 -7.30
CA CYS A 113 -2.92 11.23 -7.31
C CYS A 113 -3.57 9.89 -7.63
N VAL A 114 -2.77 9.00 -8.22
CA VAL A 114 -3.11 7.60 -8.43
C VAL A 114 -2.07 6.77 -7.71
N PHE A 115 -2.53 5.91 -6.79
CA PHE A 115 -1.72 4.85 -6.21
C PHE A 115 -1.93 3.59 -7.03
N ILE A 116 -0.83 2.98 -7.43
CA ILE A 116 -0.76 1.77 -8.25
C ILE A 116 0.02 0.76 -7.43
N ALA A 117 -0.68 -0.24 -6.91
CA ALA A 117 -0.08 -1.35 -6.20
C ALA A 117 0.30 -2.43 -7.22
N GLU A 118 1.57 -2.80 -7.24
CA GLU A 118 2.14 -3.72 -8.21
C GLU A 118 2.94 -4.83 -7.51
N THR A 119 2.79 -6.04 -8.05
CA THR A 119 3.70 -7.16 -7.83
C THR A 119 4.72 -7.20 -8.96
N ASP A 120 5.68 -8.12 -8.86
CA ASP A 120 6.62 -8.42 -9.95
C ASP A 120 5.94 -8.75 -11.29
N MET A 121 4.77 -9.39 -11.27
CA MET A 121 4.09 -9.86 -12.48
C MET A 121 3.04 -8.89 -13.03
N SER A 122 2.43 -8.05 -12.20
CA SER A 122 1.26 -7.26 -12.64
C SER A 122 0.89 -6.12 -11.70
N VAL A 123 0.14 -5.16 -12.25
CA VAL A 123 -0.63 -4.20 -11.44
C VAL A 123 -1.82 -4.94 -10.81
N VAL A 124 -1.89 -4.91 -9.49
CA VAL A 124 -2.94 -5.58 -8.71
C VAL A 124 -4.10 -4.63 -8.42
N LEU A 125 -3.79 -3.37 -8.11
CA LEU A 125 -4.77 -2.36 -7.74
C LEU A 125 -4.33 -0.98 -8.24
N ALA A 126 -5.27 -0.19 -8.77
CA ALA A 126 -5.04 1.22 -9.03
C ALA A 126 -6.22 2.04 -8.51
N GLU A 127 -5.94 3.01 -7.66
CA GLU A 127 -6.95 3.86 -7.02
C GLU A 127 -6.54 5.32 -7.15
N ARG A 128 -7.51 6.17 -7.53
CA ARG A 128 -7.32 7.62 -7.68
C ARG A 128 -7.89 8.35 -6.48
N TYR A 129 -7.16 9.35 -6.00
CA TYR A 129 -7.52 10.18 -4.87
C TYR A 129 -7.37 11.65 -5.21
N GLN A 130 -8.27 12.46 -4.63
CA GLN A 130 -8.05 13.89 -4.44
C GLN A 130 -7.64 14.07 -2.98
N SER A 131 -6.43 14.59 -2.76
CA SER A 131 -5.85 14.78 -1.44
C SER A 131 -5.57 16.26 -1.20
N ILE A 132 -5.88 16.72 0.01
CA ILE A 132 -5.46 18.03 0.51
C ILE A 132 -4.52 17.76 1.69
N SER A 133 -3.30 18.28 1.60
CA SER A 133 -2.33 18.28 2.68
C SER A 133 -2.23 19.68 3.26
N VAL A 134 -2.32 19.78 4.59
CA VAL A 134 -2.05 21.00 5.33
C VAL A 134 -0.73 20.81 6.07
N GLU A 135 0.21 21.72 5.81
CA GLU A 135 1.56 21.69 6.38
C GLU A 135 1.83 23.00 7.11
N SER A 136 2.27 22.91 8.37
CA SER A 136 2.74 24.05 9.15
C SER A 136 3.95 23.66 9.99
N PRO A 137 4.93 24.56 10.21
CA PRO A 137 5.98 24.34 11.19
C PRO A 137 5.46 24.29 12.64
N ARG A 138 4.23 24.76 12.89
CA ARG A 138 3.60 24.81 14.21
C ARG A 138 2.32 24.00 14.22
N LEU A 139 2.18 23.09 15.17
CA LEU A 139 1.05 22.17 15.25
C LEU A 139 -0.27 22.90 15.51
N GLU A 140 -0.22 23.96 16.31
CA GLU A 140 -1.34 24.80 16.68
C GLU A 140 -1.99 25.53 15.50
N ASP A 141 -1.27 25.72 14.39
CA ASP A 141 -1.82 26.37 13.19
C ASP A 141 -2.71 25.44 12.37
N ILE A 142 -2.52 24.12 12.49
CA ILE A 142 -3.22 23.14 11.63
C ILE A 142 -4.74 23.20 11.83
N GLY A 143 -5.20 23.25 13.08
CA GLY A 143 -6.63 23.27 13.41
C GLY A 143 -7.38 24.45 12.77
N PRO A 144 -6.93 25.70 13.00
CA PRO A 144 -7.51 26.89 12.36
C PRO A 144 -7.47 26.86 10.83
N ILE A 145 -6.41 26.31 10.22
CA ILE A 145 -6.33 26.19 8.76
C ILE A 145 -7.36 25.18 8.25
N VAL A 146 -7.44 23.99 8.87
CA VAL A 146 -8.42 22.95 8.49
C VAL A 146 -9.85 23.49 8.59
N GLN A 147 -10.16 24.29 9.60
CA GLN A 147 -11.48 24.94 9.73
C GLN A 147 -11.79 25.89 8.56
N GLN A 148 -10.79 26.58 8.01
CA GLN A 148 -10.97 27.48 6.86
C GLN A 148 -11.22 26.73 5.55
N LEU A 149 -10.73 25.49 5.42
CA LEU A 149 -10.93 24.65 4.24
C LEU A 149 -12.36 24.08 4.14
N GLY A 150 -13.17 24.24 5.18
CA GLY A 150 -14.55 23.76 5.24
C GLY A 150 -14.68 22.34 5.79
N PRO A 151 -15.89 21.76 5.73
CA PRO A 151 -16.15 20.45 6.29
C PRO A 151 -15.38 19.35 5.52
N VAL A 152 -14.84 18.39 6.27
CA VAL A 152 -14.25 17.18 5.70
C VAL A 152 -15.36 16.39 5.00
N PRO A 153 -15.20 16.02 3.71
CA PRO A 153 -16.21 15.24 2.99
C PRO A 153 -16.51 13.91 3.69
N GLU A 154 -17.76 13.47 3.62
CA GLU A 154 -18.15 12.16 4.15
C GLU A 154 -17.35 11.05 3.47
N GLY A 155 -16.80 10.13 4.27
CA GLY A 155 -15.95 9.04 3.78
C GLY A 155 -14.51 9.43 3.45
N ALA A 156 -14.10 10.69 3.65
CA ALA A 156 -12.71 11.09 3.47
C ALA A 156 -11.78 10.39 4.48
N ILE A 157 -10.58 10.02 4.00
CA ILE A 157 -9.54 9.42 4.83
C ILE A 157 -8.72 10.54 5.48
N VAL A 158 -8.78 10.64 6.81
CA VAL A 158 -7.96 11.59 7.59
C VAL A 158 -6.72 10.87 8.11
N ALA A 159 -5.67 10.86 7.29
CA ALA A 159 -4.39 10.26 7.63
C ALA A 159 -3.24 10.82 6.77
N GLY A 160 -2.00 10.67 7.24
CA GLY A 160 -0.82 10.91 6.42
C GLY A 160 -0.72 9.95 5.24
N TYR A 161 0.00 10.38 4.20
CA TYR A 161 0.29 9.56 3.00
C TYR A 161 0.76 8.12 3.30
N PRO A 162 1.62 7.86 4.32
CA PRO A 162 2.05 6.50 4.63
C PRO A 162 0.89 5.55 4.98
N ALA A 163 -0.10 6.02 5.71
CA ALA A 163 -1.28 5.23 6.04
C ALA A 163 -2.15 4.92 4.81
N ILE A 164 -2.26 5.87 3.87
CA ILE A 164 -2.98 5.65 2.60
C ILE A 164 -2.25 4.58 1.78
N VAL A 165 -0.92 4.69 1.67
CA VAL A 165 -0.08 3.71 0.98
C VAL A 165 -0.22 2.32 1.60
N GLN A 166 -0.14 2.22 2.93
CA GLN A 166 -0.33 0.94 3.61
C GLN A 166 -1.71 0.36 3.32
N ALA A 167 -2.77 1.17 3.39
CA ALA A 167 -4.13 0.70 3.14
C ALA A 167 -4.32 0.22 1.69
N VAL A 168 -3.69 0.90 0.71
CA VAL A 168 -3.65 0.46 -0.70
C VAL A 168 -2.92 -0.89 -0.80
N ALA A 169 -1.77 -1.04 -0.15
CA ALA A 169 -1.01 -2.28 -0.14
C ALA A 169 -1.80 -3.44 0.50
N ASP A 170 -2.45 -3.20 1.63
CA ASP A 170 -3.29 -4.19 2.31
C ASP A 170 -4.46 -4.63 1.42
N ARG A 171 -5.10 -3.69 0.72
CA ARG A 171 -6.18 -4.00 -0.24
C ARG A 171 -5.67 -4.78 -1.43
N ALA A 172 -4.50 -4.43 -1.97
CA ALA A 172 -3.89 -5.15 -3.08
C ALA A 172 -3.47 -6.56 -2.66
N ASN A 173 -2.97 -6.74 -1.44
CA ASN A 173 -2.67 -8.04 -0.87
C ASN A 173 -3.93 -8.86 -0.60
N SER A 174 -5.04 -8.20 -0.24
CA SER A 174 -6.33 -8.85 -0.06
C SER A 174 -6.92 -9.27 -1.41
N GLY A 175 -6.74 -10.54 -1.76
CA GLY A 175 -7.22 -11.10 -3.03
C GLY A 175 -6.16 -11.88 -3.78
N LEU A 176 -4.86 -11.60 -3.57
CA LEU A 176 -3.78 -12.38 -4.18
C LEU A 176 -3.85 -13.85 -3.80
N GLY A 177 -4.07 -14.17 -2.52
CA GLY A 177 -4.27 -15.54 -2.09
C GLY A 177 -5.47 -16.20 -2.78
N TYR A 178 -6.53 -15.45 -3.07
CA TYR A 178 -7.70 -15.95 -3.79
C TYR A 178 -7.39 -16.20 -5.28
N GLU A 179 -6.81 -15.24 -5.99
CA GLU A 179 -6.47 -15.36 -7.41
C GLU A 179 -5.41 -16.44 -7.67
N THR A 180 -4.37 -16.51 -6.82
CA THR A 180 -3.39 -17.60 -6.86
C THR A 180 -4.06 -18.94 -6.64
N SER A 181 -5.00 -19.03 -5.68
CA SER A 181 -5.75 -20.26 -5.46
C SER A 181 -6.56 -20.66 -6.70
N VAL A 182 -7.19 -19.71 -7.39
CA VAL A 182 -7.91 -19.98 -8.66
C VAL A 182 -6.96 -20.50 -9.74
N ALA A 183 -5.78 -19.88 -9.91
CA ALA A 183 -4.79 -20.32 -10.89
C ALA A 183 -4.25 -21.73 -10.59
N VAL A 184 -3.91 -22.02 -9.33
CA VAL A 184 -3.43 -23.34 -8.88
C VAL A 184 -4.52 -24.40 -9.05
N LEU A 185 -5.77 -24.07 -8.72
CA LEU A 185 -6.92 -24.91 -8.96
C LEU A 185 -7.12 -25.21 -10.46
N ARG A 186 -7.03 -24.20 -11.33
CA ARG A 186 -7.11 -24.38 -12.80
C ARG A 186 -5.98 -25.26 -13.35
N ALA A 187 -4.82 -25.25 -12.72
CA ALA A 187 -3.70 -26.14 -13.06
C ALA A 187 -3.89 -27.58 -12.56
N GLY A 188 -4.99 -27.88 -11.86
CA GLY A 188 -5.32 -29.22 -11.36
C GLY A 188 -4.64 -29.58 -10.03
N ALA A 189 -4.01 -28.62 -9.37
CA ALA A 189 -3.38 -28.83 -8.07
C ALA A 189 -4.34 -28.58 -6.90
N SER A 190 -4.00 -29.14 -5.73
CA SER A 190 -4.75 -28.93 -4.48
C SER A 190 -4.30 -27.64 -3.79
N VAL A 191 -5.25 -26.91 -3.21
CA VAL A 191 -4.98 -25.65 -2.49
C VAL A 191 -5.46 -25.76 -1.05
N ILE A 192 -4.63 -25.33 -0.10
CA ILE A 192 -4.98 -25.22 1.32
C ILE A 192 -5.19 -23.73 1.65
N PHE A 193 -6.41 -23.36 2.06
CA PHE A 193 -6.72 -22.00 2.50
C PHE A 193 -6.45 -21.86 4.00
N ALA A 194 -5.35 -21.20 4.35
CA ALA A 194 -5.06 -20.78 5.72
C ALA A 194 -5.53 -19.33 5.95
N CYS A 195 -6.39 -19.09 6.93
CA CYS A 195 -6.91 -17.76 7.23
C CYS A 195 -7.25 -17.62 8.72
N ARG A 196 -7.12 -16.39 9.26
CA ARG A 196 -7.48 -16.07 10.65
C ARG A 196 -9.00 -16.08 10.92
N ASN A 197 -9.83 -16.17 9.87
CA ASN A 197 -11.29 -16.17 9.98
C ASN A 197 -11.88 -17.27 9.10
N GLU A 198 -12.40 -18.31 9.73
CA GLU A 198 -12.96 -19.49 9.07
C GLU A 198 -14.09 -19.14 8.08
N LYS A 199 -15.03 -18.26 8.47
CA LYS A 199 -16.15 -17.86 7.59
C LYS A 199 -15.66 -17.21 6.29
N LYS A 200 -14.66 -16.33 6.39
CA LYS A 200 -14.03 -15.71 5.21
C LYS A 200 -13.26 -16.74 4.38
N ALA A 201 -12.56 -17.67 5.03
CA ALA A 201 -11.85 -18.76 4.36
C ALA A 201 -12.81 -19.63 3.54
N THR A 202 -13.91 -20.07 4.15
CA THR A 202 -14.92 -20.90 3.49
C THR A 202 -15.57 -20.19 2.30
N ALA A 203 -15.86 -18.89 2.43
CA ALA A 203 -16.43 -18.10 1.33
C ALA A 203 -15.43 -17.96 0.17
N ALA A 204 -14.18 -17.61 0.46
CA ALA A 204 -13.11 -17.49 -0.53
C ALA A 204 -12.85 -18.83 -1.24
N MET A 205 -12.81 -19.92 -0.48
CA MET A 205 -12.65 -21.29 -0.98
C MET A 205 -13.76 -21.67 -1.99
N LYS A 206 -15.03 -21.45 -1.63
CA LYS A 206 -16.17 -21.74 -2.51
C LYS A 206 -16.12 -20.90 -3.79
N ALA A 207 -15.82 -19.61 -3.65
CA ALA A 207 -15.70 -18.71 -4.78
C ALA A 207 -14.52 -19.08 -5.69
N ALA A 208 -13.40 -19.57 -5.15
CA ALA A 208 -12.22 -19.92 -5.94
C ALA A 208 -12.44 -21.20 -6.74
N ALA A 209 -13.06 -22.22 -6.14
CA ALA A 209 -13.46 -23.44 -6.84
C ALA A 209 -14.42 -23.11 -8.00
N ALA A 210 -15.47 -22.32 -7.73
CA ALA A 210 -16.41 -21.89 -8.78
C ALA A 210 -15.69 -21.14 -9.92
N ALA A 211 -14.80 -20.19 -9.61
CA ALA A 211 -14.03 -19.44 -10.60
C ALA A 211 -13.04 -20.31 -11.40
N ALA A 212 -12.54 -21.40 -10.82
CA ALA A 212 -11.68 -22.38 -11.48
C ALA A 212 -12.46 -23.39 -12.35
N GLY A 213 -13.80 -23.31 -12.41
CA GLY A 213 -14.63 -24.20 -13.23
C GLY A 213 -14.98 -25.53 -12.55
N PHE A 214 -14.73 -25.63 -11.25
CA PHE A 214 -15.08 -26.80 -10.45
C PHE A 214 -16.56 -26.78 -10.08
N ALA A 215 -17.29 -27.85 -10.43
CA ALA A 215 -18.71 -27.97 -10.11
C ALA A 215 -18.91 -28.31 -8.62
N ALA A 216 -20.08 -27.97 -8.08
CA ALA A 216 -20.49 -28.44 -6.75
C ALA A 216 -20.56 -29.98 -6.75
N GLY A 217 -19.68 -30.65 -6.00
CA GLY A 217 -19.70 -32.11 -5.80
C GLY A 217 -18.53 -32.91 -6.41
N GLN A 218 -17.64 -32.30 -7.18
CA GLN A 218 -16.36 -32.93 -7.53
C GLN A 218 -15.47 -32.99 -6.25
N ARG A 219 -14.75 -34.10 -6.04
CA ARG A 219 -14.00 -34.34 -4.79
C ARG A 219 -12.68 -33.57 -4.81
N TYR A 220 -12.53 -32.60 -3.91
CA TYR A 220 -11.27 -31.95 -3.58
C TYR A 220 -11.06 -32.03 -2.07
N PHE A 221 -9.82 -32.23 -1.63
CA PHE A 221 -9.45 -32.11 -0.23
C PHE A 221 -9.03 -30.68 0.04
N LEU A 222 -9.90 -29.92 0.71
CA LEU A 222 -9.61 -28.57 1.15
C LEU A 222 -9.53 -28.62 2.68
N GLN A 223 -8.31 -28.67 3.20
CA GLN A 223 -8.07 -28.71 4.63
C GLN A 223 -8.03 -27.27 5.17
N GLY A 224 -8.90 -26.95 6.12
CA GLY A 224 -8.80 -25.72 6.91
C GLY A 224 -7.97 -25.97 8.15
N SER A 225 -7.05 -25.07 8.49
CA SER A 225 -6.39 -25.04 9.80
C SER A 225 -6.54 -23.63 10.37
N CYS A 226 -7.08 -23.52 11.58
CA CYS A 226 -7.08 -22.28 12.36
C CYS A 226 -5.89 -22.33 13.32
N TRP A 227 -5.04 -21.30 13.28
CA TRP A 227 -4.03 -21.01 14.29
C TRP A 227 -4.37 -19.68 14.96
#